data_AF-A0A7M3WZX7-F1
#
_entry.id   AF-A0A7M3WZX7-F1
#
_cell.length_a   1.000
_cell.length_b   1.000
_cell.length_c   1.000
_cell.angle_alpha   90.00
_cell.angle_beta   90.00
_cell.angle_gamma   90.00
#
_symmetry.space_group_name_H-M   'P 1'
#
loop_
_entity.id
_entity.type
_entity.pdbx_description
1 polymer ?
#
loop_
_entity_poly.entity_id
_entity_poly.type
_entity_poly.pdbx_seq_one_letter_code
_entity_poly.pdbx_strand_id
1 'polypeptide(L)'
;WFMRQAGRHLPEYREIASQYNFWERCQEVDLCKEITLQPLKRYNGIDAAIIFSDILTPLPSLGYDVEYGGGIRISDFEFSDVDDWTRFEARKHAPWAADGLRSLDDDLGDLAKLGFV
;
A
#
# COMPACT_ATOMS: atom_id res chain seq x y z
N TRP A 1 -7.81 8.11 13.79
CA TRP A 1 -7.51 7.34 12.55
C TRP A 1 -8.49 6.19 12.48
N PHE A 2 -8.64 5.55 11.32
CA PHE A 2 -9.41 4.31 11.20
C PHE A 2 -8.87 3.41 10.09
N MET A 3 -9.13 2.10 10.18
CA MET A 3 -8.68 1.16 9.15
C MET A 3 -9.32 1.50 7.79
N ARG A 4 -8.51 1.45 6.73
CA ARG A 4 -8.91 1.81 5.36
C ARG A 4 -9.42 3.26 5.23
N GLN A 5 -8.87 4.19 6.01
CA GLN A 5 -9.17 5.62 5.89
C GLN A 5 -8.88 6.20 4.50
N ALA A 6 -7.86 5.70 3.80
CA ALA A 6 -7.67 5.97 2.37
C ALA A 6 -8.33 4.85 1.55
N GLY A 7 -9.42 5.15 0.83
CA GLY A 7 -10.12 4.13 0.05
C GLY A 7 -11.38 4.59 -0.66
N ARG A 8 -12.11 3.61 -1.24
CA ARG A 8 -13.23 3.81 -2.18
C ARG A 8 -14.38 4.70 -1.70
N HIS A 9 -14.50 4.93 -0.39
CA HIS A 9 -15.50 5.84 0.15
C HIS A 9 -15.18 7.31 -0.22
N LEU A 10 -13.92 7.65 -0.43
CA LEU A 10 -13.46 8.97 -0.89
C LEU A 10 -13.66 9.10 -2.42
N PRO A 11 -14.28 10.19 -2.91
CA PRO A 11 -14.37 10.44 -4.35
C PRO A 11 -13.00 10.70 -5.00
N GLU A 12 -12.11 11.44 -4.33
CA GLU A 12 -10.74 11.71 -4.77
C GLU A 12 -9.88 10.43 -4.89
N TYR A 13 -10.10 9.43 -4.05
CA TYR A 13 -9.48 8.11 -4.22
C TYR A 13 -9.98 7.42 -5.49
N ARG A 14 -11.29 7.49 -5.75
CA ARG A 14 -11.92 6.83 -6.91
C ARG A 14 -11.44 7.46 -8.22
N GLU A 15 -11.16 8.75 -8.24
CA GLU A 15 -10.58 9.45 -9.38
C GLU A 15 -9.19 8.87 -9.73
N ILE A 16 -8.28 8.80 -8.76
CA ILE A 16 -6.95 8.19 -8.97
C ILE A 16 -7.11 6.70 -9.36
N ALA A 17 -8.00 5.97 -8.70
CA ALA A 17 -8.25 4.56 -8.97
C ALA A 17 -8.82 4.29 -10.38
N SER A 18 -9.36 5.30 -11.05
CA SER A 18 -9.86 5.18 -12.43
C SER A 18 -8.76 5.35 -13.48
N GLN A 19 -7.62 5.92 -13.09
CA GLN A 19 -6.50 6.25 -13.98
C GLN A 19 -5.34 5.26 -13.87
N TYR A 20 -5.14 4.69 -12.68
CA TYR A 20 -4.00 3.82 -12.37
C TYR A 20 -4.47 2.48 -11.81
N ASN A 21 -3.76 1.42 -12.17
CA ASN A 21 -4.00 0.11 -11.60
C ASN A 21 -3.61 0.08 -10.10
N PHE A 22 -3.98 -0.99 -9.40
CA PHE A 22 -3.77 -1.03 -7.95
C PHE A 22 -2.28 -1.10 -7.56
N TRP A 23 -1.47 -1.88 -8.29
CA TRP A 23 -0.04 -1.96 -8.03
C TRP A 23 0.67 -0.63 -8.25
N GLU A 24 0.38 0.07 -9.35
CA GLU A 24 0.91 1.41 -9.62
C GLU A 24 0.67 2.36 -8.45
N ARG A 25 -0.55 2.35 -7.89
CA ARG A 25 -0.91 3.23 -6.76
C ARG A 25 -0.20 2.88 -5.45
N CYS A 26 0.25 1.63 -5.29
CA CYS A 26 1.03 1.20 -4.14
C CYS A 26 2.54 1.45 -4.33
N GLN A 27 3.04 1.29 -5.55
CA GLN A 27 4.48 1.29 -5.86
C GLN A 27 5.01 2.68 -6.24
N GLU A 28 4.19 3.50 -6.90
CA GLU A 28 4.56 4.88 -7.21
C GLU A 28 4.43 5.75 -5.96
N VAL A 29 5.57 6.26 -5.48
CA VAL A 29 5.66 6.97 -4.20
C VAL A 29 4.75 8.20 -4.16
N ASP A 30 4.64 8.94 -5.26
CA ASP A 30 3.78 10.14 -5.34
C ASP A 30 2.29 9.78 -5.28
N LEU A 31 1.86 8.70 -5.94
CA LEU A 31 0.48 8.22 -5.88
C LEU A 31 0.14 7.68 -4.49
N CYS A 32 1.03 6.87 -3.91
CA CYS A 32 0.89 6.33 -2.57
C CYS A 32 0.78 7.46 -1.53
N LYS A 33 1.65 8.46 -1.61
CA LYS A 33 1.63 9.65 -0.76
C LYS A 33 0.32 10.42 -0.89
N GLU A 34 -0.09 10.76 -2.11
CA GLU A 34 -1.32 11.53 -2.33
C GLU A 34 -2.53 10.79 -1.74
N ILE A 35 -2.67 9.50 -2.05
CA ILE A 35 -3.76 8.66 -1.51
C ILE A 35 -3.73 8.62 0.03
N THR A 36 -2.55 8.47 0.62
CA THR A 36 -2.37 8.41 2.08
C THR A 36 -2.84 9.70 2.76
N LEU A 37 -2.61 10.86 2.13
CA LEU A 37 -2.94 12.17 2.69
C LEU A 37 -4.41 12.58 2.49
N GLN A 38 -5.13 12.01 1.51
CA GLN A 38 -6.55 12.32 1.26
C GLN A 38 -7.44 12.33 2.51
N PRO A 39 -7.47 11.29 3.36
CA PRO A 39 -8.31 11.29 4.55
C PRO A 39 -7.93 12.39 5.55
N LEU A 40 -6.64 12.73 5.67
CA LEU A 40 -6.18 13.79 6.56
C LEU A 40 -6.65 15.16 6.08
N LYS A 41 -6.69 15.38 4.76
CA LYS A 41 -7.23 16.60 4.14
C LYS A 41 -8.76 16.69 4.31
N ARG A 42 -9.46 15.56 4.33
CA ARG A 42 -10.94 15.51 4.34
C ARG A 42 -11.58 15.51 5.72
N TYR A 43 -10.97 14.81 6.68
CA TYR A 43 -11.56 14.57 7.99
C TYR A 43 -10.79 15.30 9.08
N ASN A 44 -11.50 16.16 9.81
CA ASN A 44 -10.94 16.80 11.00
C ASN A 44 -10.80 15.76 12.13
N GLY A 45 -9.66 15.74 12.81
CA GLY A 45 -9.42 14.89 13.99
C GLY A 45 -8.84 13.50 13.69
N ILE A 46 -8.37 13.24 12.47
CA ILE A 46 -7.46 12.11 12.25
C ILE A 46 -6.12 12.43 12.92
N ASP A 47 -5.69 11.55 13.81
CA ASP A 47 -4.50 11.63 14.67
C ASP A 47 -3.33 10.76 14.19
N ALA A 48 -3.51 9.98 13.11
CA ALA A 48 -2.45 9.19 12.48
C ALA A 48 -2.71 8.96 10.99
N ALA A 49 -1.63 8.92 10.21
CA ALA A 49 -1.64 8.47 8.82
C ALA A 49 -1.17 7.01 8.74
N ILE A 50 -1.94 6.16 8.06
CA ILE A 50 -1.50 4.81 7.68
C ILE A 50 -1.15 4.80 6.20
N ILE A 51 0.05 4.33 5.87
CA ILE A 51 0.54 4.27 4.49
C ILE A 51 -0.44 3.51 3.59
N PHE A 52 -0.68 4.01 2.38
CA PHE A 52 -1.43 3.26 1.39
C PHE A 52 -0.54 2.16 0.78
N SER A 53 -0.78 0.91 1.16
CA SER A 53 -0.02 -0.26 0.71
C SER A 53 -0.96 -1.46 0.58
N ASP A 54 -0.40 -2.61 0.23
CA ASP A 54 -1.10 -3.89 0.17
C ASP A 54 -0.40 -4.95 1.02
N ILE A 55 -1.19 -5.82 1.66
CA ILE A 55 -0.67 -6.88 2.54
C ILE A 55 -0.08 -8.08 1.76
N LEU A 56 -0.35 -8.17 0.46
CA LEU A 56 0.19 -9.20 -0.43
C LEU A 56 1.52 -8.77 -1.06
N THR A 57 2.05 -7.61 -0.66
CA THR A 57 3.37 -7.09 -1.07
C THR A 57 4.51 -8.13 -0.97
N PRO A 58 4.55 -9.05 -0.01
CA PRO A 58 5.59 -10.07 0.03
C PRO A 58 5.48 -11.16 -1.06
N LEU A 59 4.29 -11.43 -1.58
CA LEU A 59 4.04 -12.60 -2.46
C LEU A 59 4.87 -12.60 -3.76
N PRO A 60 5.03 -11.47 -4.49
CA PRO A 60 5.87 -11.46 -5.69
C PRO A 60 7.33 -11.87 -5.42
N SER A 61 7.86 -11.58 -4.24
CA SER A 61 9.22 -12.00 -3.87
C SER A 61 9.36 -13.49 -3.58
N LEU A 62 8.23 -14.16 -3.32
CA LEU A 62 8.13 -15.59 -3.13
C LEU A 62 7.80 -16.31 -4.46
N GLY A 63 7.68 -15.58 -5.57
CA GLY A 63 7.39 -16.15 -6.89
C GLY A 63 5.91 -16.27 -7.24
N TYR A 64 5.01 -15.64 -6.47
CA TYR A 64 3.57 -15.67 -6.75
C TYR A 64 3.09 -14.38 -7.41
N ASP A 65 2.36 -14.52 -8.50
CA ASP A 65 1.70 -13.40 -9.17
C ASP A 65 0.40 -13.04 -8.46
N VAL A 66 0.11 -11.73 -8.35
CA VAL A 66 -1.11 -11.20 -7.73
C VAL A 66 -1.83 -10.31 -8.72
N GLU A 67 -3.06 -10.69 -9.06
CA GLU A 67 -3.94 -9.94 -9.95
C GLU A 67 -5.08 -9.26 -9.17
N TYR A 68 -5.38 -8.02 -9.58
CA TYR A 68 -6.50 -7.24 -9.06
C TYR A 68 -7.52 -6.94 -10.16
N GLY A 69 -8.80 -6.88 -9.81
CA GLY A 69 -9.88 -6.47 -10.71
C GLY A 69 -10.94 -7.55 -10.88
N GLY A 70 -12.01 -7.48 -10.09
CA GLY A 70 -13.04 -8.53 -10.01
C GLY A 70 -12.79 -9.57 -8.91
N GLY A 71 -11.89 -9.25 -7.98
CA GLY A 71 -11.38 -10.14 -6.93
C GLY A 71 -9.87 -9.99 -6.84
N ILE A 72 -9.28 -10.60 -5.81
CA ILE A 72 -7.84 -10.84 -5.76
C ILE A 72 -7.63 -12.27 -6.23
N ARG A 73 -6.72 -12.48 -7.17
CA ARG A 73 -6.27 -13.82 -7.59
C ARG A 73 -4.78 -13.90 -7.35
N ILE A 74 -4.35 -15.03 -6.80
CA ILE A 74 -2.94 -15.38 -6.60
C ILE A 74 -2.67 -16.57 -7.50
N SER A 75 -1.49 -16.65 -8.11
CA SER A 75 -1.07 -17.82 -8.89
C SER A 75 -1.12 -19.10 -8.04
N ASP A 76 -1.10 -20.26 -8.72
CA ASP A 76 -1.20 -21.56 -8.06
C ASP A 76 -0.09 -21.76 -7.01
N PHE A 77 -0.43 -22.50 -5.95
CA PHE A 77 0.42 -22.79 -4.80
C PHE A 77 0.46 -24.30 -4.55
N GLU A 78 1.66 -24.85 -4.40
CA GLU A 78 1.86 -26.20 -3.87
C GLU A 78 2.44 -26.12 -2.46
N PHE A 79 2.00 -27.01 -1.56
CA PHE A 79 2.47 -26.98 -0.17
C PHE A 79 4.00 -27.15 -0.05
N SER A 80 4.62 -27.86 -0.99
CA SER A 80 6.08 -28.04 -1.08
C SER A 80 6.83 -26.74 -1.39
N ASP A 81 6.20 -25.73 -1.98
CA ASP A 81 6.87 -24.47 -2.30
C ASP A 81 7.42 -23.78 -1.05
N VAL A 82 6.77 -24.02 0.11
CA VAL A 82 7.17 -23.44 1.41
C VAL A 82 8.59 -23.84 1.79
N ASP A 83 9.05 -25.02 1.34
CA ASP A 83 10.40 -25.51 1.63
C ASP A 83 11.49 -24.70 0.88
N ASP A 84 11.12 -24.05 -0.23
CA ASP A 84 12.01 -23.27 -1.10
C ASP A 84 11.84 -21.74 -0.95
N TRP A 85 10.96 -21.29 -0.06
CA TRP A 85 10.69 -19.86 0.12
C TRP A 85 11.94 -19.08 0.54
N THR A 86 12.17 -17.97 -0.17
CA THR A 86 13.29 -17.09 0.12
C THR A 86 12.97 -16.10 1.24
N ARG A 87 14.02 -15.53 1.84
CA ARG A 87 13.84 -14.49 2.85
C ARG A 87 13.35 -13.19 2.21
N PHE A 88 12.24 -12.66 2.71
CA PHE A 88 11.79 -11.31 2.35
C PHE A 88 12.74 -10.24 2.92
N GLU A 89 13.19 -9.33 2.06
CA GLU A 89 14.00 -8.17 2.41
C GLU A 89 13.28 -6.89 1.98
N ALA A 90 12.71 -6.14 2.93
CA ALA A 90 11.84 -5.00 2.63
C ALA A 90 12.46 -3.97 1.67
N ARG A 91 13.71 -3.56 1.90
CA ARG A 91 14.40 -2.59 1.02
C ARG A 91 14.73 -3.13 -0.37
N LYS A 92 14.73 -4.45 -0.55
CA LYS A 92 15.02 -5.09 -1.84
C LYS A 92 13.75 -5.42 -2.60
N HIS A 93 12.75 -5.95 -1.90
CA HIS A 93 11.54 -6.51 -2.51
C HIS A 93 10.35 -5.55 -2.49
N ALA A 94 10.33 -4.57 -1.57
CA ALA A 94 9.27 -3.57 -1.48
C ALA A 94 9.82 -2.19 -1.06
N PRO A 95 10.82 -1.64 -1.79
CA PRO A 95 11.44 -0.36 -1.44
C PRO A 95 10.41 0.78 -1.34
N TRP A 96 9.39 0.77 -2.20
CA TRP A 96 8.31 1.75 -2.24
C TRP A 96 7.54 1.89 -0.92
N ALA A 97 7.43 0.83 -0.11
CA ALA A 97 6.73 0.93 1.17
C ALA A 97 7.49 1.81 2.17
N ALA A 98 8.82 1.66 2.21
CA ALA A 98 9.68 2.51 3.05
C ALA A 98 9.79 3.93 2.49
N ASP A 99 9.92 4.06 1.17
CA ASP A 99 10.03 5.36 0.50
C ASP A 99 8.72 6.15 0.62
N GLY A 100 7.56 5.47 0.51
CA GLY A 100 6.24 6.05 0.75
C GLY A 100 6.05 6.51 2.20
N LEU A 101 6.53 5.75 3.19
CA LEU A 101 6.49 6.21 4.59
C LEU A 101 7.37 7.43 4.82
N ARG A 102 8.54 7.49 4.18
CA ARG A 102 9.47 8.62 4.27
C ARG A 102 8.93 9.85 3.57
N SER A 103 8.23 9.70 2.44
CA SER A 103 7.72 10.83 1.68
C SER A 103 6.66 11.66 2.42
N LEU A 104 6.10 11.12 3.51
CA LEU A 104 5.13 11.79 4.38
C LEU A 104 5.76 12.72 5.43
N ASP A 105 7.09 12.73 5.58
CA ASP A 105 7.80 13.46 6.63
C ASP A 105 7.44 14.95 6.67
N ASP A 106 7.35 15.58 5.49
CA ASP A 106 7.10 17.03 5.37
C ASP A 106 5.62 17.41 5.56
N ASP A 107 4.69 16.45 5.47
CA ASP A 107 3.24 16.72 5.47
C ASP A 107 2.56 16.45 6.81
N LEU A 108 3.16 15.63 7.67
CA LEU A 108 2.49 15.10 8.86
C LEU A 108 2.76 15.89 10.14
N GLY A 109 3.83 16.68 10.19
CA GLY A 109 4.25 17.35 11.43
C GLY A 109 4.38 16.34 12.58
N ASP A 110 3.58 16.51 13.64
CA ASP A 110 3.58 15.63 14.82
C ASP A 110 2.65 14.40 14.70
N LEU A 111 1.93 14.23 13.59
CA LEU A 111 1.03 13.09 13.39
C LEU A 111 1.79 11.76 13.31
N ALA A 112 1.25 10.73 13.95
CA ALA A 112 1.86 9.40 13.90
C ALA A 112 1.80 8.79 12.49
N LYS A 113 2.89 8.12 12.09
CA LYS A 113 2.99 7.34 10.85
C LYS A 113 2.87 5.86 11.14
N LEU A 114 1.88 5.21 10.52
CA LEU A 114 1.63 3.79 10.66
C LEU A 114 2.06 3.08 9.37
N GLY A 115 3.04 2.17 9.51
CA GLY A 115 3.51 1.32 8.41
C GLY A 115 2.89 -0.07 8.46
N PHE A 116 2.65 -0.65 7.30
CA PHE A 116 2.38 -2.08 7.13
C PHE A 116 2.81 -2.53 5.72
N VAL A 117 3.11 -3.81 5.60
CA VAL A 117 3.38 -4.54 4.36
C VAL A 117 2.88 -5.97 4.50
#